data_AF-A0A4S2VJI9-F1
#
_entry.id   AF-A0A4S2VJI9-F1
#
_cell.length_a   1.000
_cell.length_b   1.000
_cell.length_c   1.000
_cell.angle_alpha   90.00
_cell.angle_beta   90.00
_cell.angle_gamma   90.00
#
_symmetry.space_group_name_H-M   'P 1'
#
loop_
_entity.id
_entity.type
_entity.pdbx_description
1 polymer ?
#
loop_
_entity_poly.entity_id
_entity_poly.type
_entity_poly.pdbx_seq_one_letter_code
_entity_poly.pdbx_strand_id
1 'polypeptide(L)'
;MPAEAAGPTPLVLVVGVSGSGKTTVAGLLADRLGWPHRDADEFHSPANRAKMAAGHPLDDADRAPWLAAIGAWMDQEAGAHRPAVVTCSALKRSYRDRLLRGRPGARLLYLHGTPELVRARLGARHGHFFPPALLDSQFADLQEPGPDEHPVVVEVDQPPQAVAAAALSLLGLAAPSPPPEEASMSAQTPRSAGPTGEQWELRHGGQSAVVVELGGALRHYEADGVPLLDGFAADEPVTSGRGQILVPWPNRVGGGRYRFDGADLQLPLSEPERHNAIHGLLRWTPWRLLAHSGDAVRVGTTLHPQPGYPFLLEVFAEYRLDDDGLAVLVGAVNSGGARAPYGVGQHPYLTVGTDLVDTALLTVPARHRLTTDDEGLPTGEEPVEGTEYDFRSARPIGAGALDTAFTGLERDADGRAVVRLAHPSGHRGTDLWLGEGTRYVQVYTGDTLAEPGRRRRGVAVEAMSCPADAFRTGSGLTVLEPGAGHALRWGLRPWGTSG
;
A
#
# COMPACT_ATOMS: atom_id res chain seq x y z
N MET A 1 21.56 13.94 39.10
CA MET A 1 20.88 13.30 37.96
C MET A 1 21.67 12.05 37.63
N PRO A 2 21.15 10.83 37.86
CA PRO A 2 21.83 9.64 37.36
C PRO A 2 21.81 9.69 35.83
N ALA A 3 22.94 9.32 35.21
CA ALA A 3 23.03 9.18 33.76
C ALA A 3 21.98 8.15 33.30
N GLU A 4 21.14 8.55 32.34
CA GLU A 4 20.26 7.64 31.63
C GLU A 4 21.10 6.46 31.12
N ALA A 5 20.77 5.24 31.53
CA ALA A 5 21.46 4.06 31.03
C ALA A 5 21.22 3.99 29.52
N ALA A 6 22.28 4.21 28.73
CA ALA A 6 22.21 4.08 27.28
C ALA A 6 21.65 2.69 26.93
N GLY A 7 20.62 2.65 26.08
CA GLY A 7 20.01 1.41 25.63
C GLY A 7 21.00 0.47 24.92
N PRO A 8 20.63 -0.80 24.68
CA PRO A 8 21.53 -1.76 24.04
C PRO A 8 21.93 -1.30 22.64
N THR A 9 23.22 -1.44 22.30
CA THR A 9 23.77 -1.08 20.99
C THR A 9 23.05 -1.83 19.86
N PRO A 10 22.43 -1.13 18.88
CA PRO A 10 21.72 -1.78 17.79
C PRO A 10 22.63 -2.61 16.87
N LEU A 11 22.25 -3.86 16.60
CA LEU A 11 22.93 -4.73 15.62
C LEU A 11 21.89 -5.32 14.68
N VAL A 12 22.15 -5.33 13.37
CA VAL A 12 21.24 -5.92 12.38
C VAL A 12 21.90 -7.13 11.73
N LEU A 13 21.31 -8.31 11.94
CA LEU A 13 21.72 -9.56 11.31
C LEU A 13 20.85 -9.80 10.06
N VAL A 14 21.42 -9.62 8.86
CA VAL A 14 20.74 -9.79 7.57
C VAL A 14 20.88 -11.24 7.08
N VAL A 15 19.78 -11.99 7.09
CA VAL A 15 19.72 -13.42 6.75
C VAL A 15 18.92 -13.66 5.47
N GLY A 16 19.28 -14.71 4.75
CA GLY A 16 18.63 -15.14 3.51
C GLY A 16 19.54 -16.07 2.71
N VAL A 17 18.97 -16.78 1.73
CA VAL A 17 19.74 -17.64 0.82
C VAL A 17 20.66 -16.80 -0.09
N SER A 18 21.68 -17.43 -0.66
CA SER A 18 22.52 -16.81 -1.71
C SER A 18 21.63 -16.35 -2.86
N GLY A 19 21.84 -15.12 -3.33
CA GLY A 19 20.99 -14.51 -4.36
C GLY A 19 19.79 -13.72 -3.86
N SER A 20 19.47 -13.74 -2.55
CA SER A 20 18.39 -12.91 -1.98
C SER A 20 18.75 -11.42 -1.86
N GLY A 21 20.01 -11.03 -2.11
CA GLY A 21 20.45 -9.63 -2.08
C GLY A 21 21.04 -9.15 -0.75
N LYS A 22 21.35 -10.04 0.21
CA LYS A 22 21.92 -9.71 1.53
C LYS A 22 23.02 -8.63 1.51
N THR A 23 24.10 -8.85 0.76
CA THR A 23 25.24 -7.91 0.68
C THR A 23 24.80 -6.54 0.17
N THR A 24 23.96 -6.51 -0.87
CA THR A 24 23.44 -5.28 -1.45
C THR A 24 22.55 -4.52 -0.47
N VAL A 25 21.60 -5.20 0.17
CA VAL A 25 20.69 -4.59 1.14
C VAL A 25 21.45 -4.13 2.38
N ALA A 26 22.36 -4.95 2.91
CA ALA A 26 23.18 -4.59 4.07
C ALA A 26 24.05 -3.36 3.81
N GLY A 27 24.66 -3.25 2.62
CA GLY A 27 25.39 -2.05 2.20
C GLY A 27 24.50 -0.81 2.16
N LEU A 28 23.32 -0.90 1.55
CA LEU A 28 22.35 0.20 1.51
C LEU A 28 21.86 0.64 2.89
N LEU A 29 21.63 -0.31 3.81
CA LEU A 29 21.27 -0.03 5.19
C LEU A 29 22.40 0.74 5.89
N ALA A 30 23.62 0.23 5.78
CA ALA A 30 24.80 0.80 6.40
C ALA A 30 25.12 2.20 5.90
N ASP A 31 25.04 2.43 4.59
CA ASP A 31 25.24 3.75 3.97
C ASP A 31 24.22 4.78 4.50
N ARG A 32 22.94 4.39 4.61
CA ARG A 32 21.87 5.28 5.10
C ARG A 32 21.96 5.58 6.59
N LEU A 33 22.43 4.62 7.38
CA LEU A 33 22.55 4.74 8.83
C LEU A 33 23.90 5.34 9.28
N GLY A 34 24.90 5.36 8.39
CA GLY A 34 26.28 5.67 8.74
C GLY A 34 26.93 4.59 9.61
N TRP A 35 26.49 3.33 9.50
CA TRP A 35 26.98 2.23 10.33
C TRP A 35 28.04 1.41 9.60
N PRO A 36 29.03 0.82 10.30
CA PRO A 36 29.86 -0.22 9.72
C PRO A 36 29.02 -1.43 9.29
N HIS A 37 29.36 -2.00 8.13
CA HIS A 37 28.84 -3.30 7.72
C HIS A 37 29.96 -4.30 7.43
N ARG A 38 29.63 -5.58 7.54
CA ARG A 38 30.54 -6.66 7.18
C ARG A 38 29.82 -7.82 6.53
N ASP A 39 30.43 -8.43 5.53
CA ASP A 39 29.90 -9.65 4.93
C ASP A 39 30.40 -10.89 5.69
N ALA A 40 29.50 -11.81 6.06
CA ALA A 40 29.90 -13.03 6.75
C ALA A 40 30.91 -13.88 5.95
N ASP A 41 30.93 -13.78 4.63
CA ASP A 41 31.85 -14.55 3.79
C ASP A 41 33.32 -14.21 4.09
N GLU A 42 33.60 -13.01 4.63
CA GLU A 42 34.94 -12.58 5.08
C GLU A 42 35.47 -13.41 6.26
N PHE A 43 34.58 -13.99 7.07
CA PHE A 43 34.94 -14.75 8.27
C PHE A 43 35.24 -16.22 7.98
N HIS A 44 35.08 -16.68 6.73
CA HIS A 44 35.40 -18.06 6.38
C HIS A 44 36.89 -18.35 6.52
N SER A 45 37.21 -19.57 6.97
CA SER A 45 38.58 -20.09 6.91
C SER A 45 38.98 -20.32 5.44
N PRO A 46 40.30 -20.35 5.12
CA PRO A 46 40.76 -20.78 3.80
C PRO A 46 40.24 -22.16 3.40
N ALA A 47 40.09 -23.08 4.35
CA ALA A 47 39.54 -24.42 4.13
C ALA A 47 38.06 -24.38 3.71
N ASN A 48 37.22 -23.58 4.38
CA ASN A 48 35.81 -23.42 4.03
C ASN A 48 35.64 -22.80 2.64
N ARG A 49 36.45 -21.78 2.31
CA ARG A 49 36.45 -21.17 0.97
C ARG A 49 36.83 -22.19 -0.11
N ALA A 50 37.86 -23.02 0.14
CA ALA A 50 38.26 -24.07 -0.80
C ALA A 50 37.18 -25.14 -0.99
N LYS A 51 36.53 -25.59 0.10
CA LYS A 51 35.43 -26.58 0.05
C LYS A 51 34.25 -26.07 -0.77
N MET A 52 33.82 -24.83 -0.54
CA MET A 52 32.74 -24.20 -1.32
C MET A 52 33.13 -23.93 -2.78
N ALA A 53 34.38 -23.52 -3.05
CA ALA A 53 34.87 -23.32 -4.41
C ALA A 53 34.90 -24.63 -5.23
N ALA A 54 35.08 -25.77 -4.56
CA ALA A 54 34.97 -27.10 -5.15
C ALA A 54 33.50 -27.58 -5.32
N GLY A 55 32.51 -26.76 -4.95
CA GLY A 55 31.08 -27.09 -5.06
C GLY A 55 30.55 -27.98 -3.93
N HIS A 56 31.32 -28.20 -2.87
CA HIS A 56 30.88 -28.98 -1.72
C HIS A 56 30.26 -28.07 -0.65
N PRO A 57 29.03 -28.36 -0.18
CA PRO A 57 28.39 -27.57 0.87
C PRO A 57 29.14 -27.71 2.22
N LEU A 58 29.07 -26.67 3.04
CA LEU A 58 29.58 -26.68 4.41
C LEU A 58 28.58 -27.34 5.36
N ASP A 59 29.06 -28.24 6.20
CA ASP A 59 28.27 -28.87 7.26
C ASP A 59 28.27 -28.04 8.56
N ASP A 60 27.56 -28.53 9.59
CA ASP A 60 27.42 -27.85 10.87
C ASP A 60 28.78 -27.70 11.60
N ALA A 61 29.70 -28.65 11.42
CA ALA A 61 31.04 -28.60 12.02
C ALA A 61 31.92 -27.55 11.34
N ASP A 62 31.84 -27.44 10.01
CA ASP A 62 32.52 -26.39 9.24
C ASP A 62 32.02 -24.98 9.60
N ARG A 63 30.71 -24.85 9.87
CA ARG A 63 30.05 -23.57 10.17
C ARG A 63 30.25 -23.12 11.60
N ALA A 64 30.52 -24.02 12.54
CA ALA A 64 30.62 -23.68 13.96
C ALA A 64 31.72 -22.63 14.29
N PRO A 65 32.96 -22.73 13.76
CA PRO A 65 33.98 -21.69 13.97
C PRO A 65 33.64 -20.36 13.28
N TRP A 66 33.01 -20.44 12.10
CA TRP A 66 32.59 -19.28 11.32
C TRP A 66 31.51 -18.45 12.06
N LEU A 67 30.47 -19.11 12.59
CA LEU A 67 29.45 -18.45 13.42
C LEU A 67 30.05 -17.86 14.71
N ALA A 68 31.05 -18.52 15.30
CA ALA A 68 31.75 -17.99 16.47
C ALA A 68 32.47 -16.68 16.16
N ALA A 69 33.15 -16.60 15.01
CA ALA A 69 33.89 -15.42 14.60
C ALA A 69 32.96 -14.22 14.31
N ILE A 70 31.80 -14.46 13.69
CA ILE A 70 30.77 -13.44 13.49
C ILE A 70 30.23 -12.94 14.83
N GLY A 71 29.87 -13.86 15.74
CA GLY A 71 29.38 -13.51 17.08
C GLY A 71 30.40 -12.69 17.88
N ALA A 72 31.68 -13.06 17.84
CA ALA A 72 32.74 -12.32 18.51
C ALA A 72 32.92 -10.90 17.94
N TRP A 73 32.76 -10.73 16.63
CA TRP A 73 32.78 -9.40 16.01
C TRP A 73 31.56 -8.56 16.41
N MET A 74 30.36 -9.15 16.44
CA MET A 74 29.16 -8.48 16.94
C MET A 74 29.33 -8.04 18.40
N ASP A 75 29.92 -8.88 19.25
CA ASP A 75 30.21 -8.55 20.65
C ASP A 75 31.23 -7.42 20.77
N GLN A 76 32.24 -7.38 19.89
CA GLN A 76 33.23 -6.32 19.84
C GLN A 76 32.59 -4.96 19.47
N GLU A 77 31.73 -4.93 18.44
CA GLU A 77 31.03 -3.71 18.04
C GLU A 77 30.06 -3.24 19.13
N ALA A 78 29.30 -4.16 19.72
CA ALA A 78 28.38 -3.87 20.82
C ALA A 78 29.11 -3.31 22.04
N GLY A 79 30.24 -3.92 22.45
CA GLY A 79 31.06 -3.45 23.57
C GLY A 79 31.76 -2.12 23.30
N ALA A 80 32.00 -1.78 22.03
CA ALA A 80 32.50 -0.47 21.61
C ALA A 80 31.37 0.57 21.44
N HIS A 81 30.12 0.23 21.75
CA HIS A 81 28.92 1.05 21.52
C HIS A 81 28.78 1.52 20.06
N ARG A 82 29.25 0.69 19.12
CA ARG A 82 29.13 0.96 17.69
C ARG A 82 28.00 0.10 17.10
N PRO A 83 26.92 0.71 16.59
CA PRO A 83 25.90 -0.06 15.91
C PRO A 83 26.45 -0.59 14.59
N ALA A 84 25.96 -1.74 14.14
CA ALA A 84 26.54 -2.42 12.98
C ALA A 84 25.55 -3.32 12.22
N VAL A 85 25.85 -3.56 10.94
CA VAL A 85 25.09 -4.48 10.08
C VAL A 85 25.98 -5.65 9.67
N VAL A 86 25.49 -6.88 9.76
CA VAL A 86 26.23 -8.06 9.28
C VAL A 86 25.32 -8.98 8.48
N THR A 87 25.79 -9.41 7.31
CA THR A 87 25.09 -10.44 6.53
C THR A 87 25.45 -11.82 7.08
N CYS A 88 24.55 -12.79 7.04
CA CYS A 88 24.89 -14.18 7.36
C CYS A 88 23.93 -15.16 6.68
N SER A 89 24.45 -16.24 6.08
CA SER A 89 23.63 -17.38 5.66
C SER A 89 23.26 -18.28 6.85
N ALA A 90 22.71 -17.69 7.92
CA ALA A 90 22.22 -18.39 9.12
C ALA A 90 20.86 -19.06 8.84
N LEU A 91 20.88 -20.08 7.96
CA LEU A 91 19.66 -20.69 7.42
C LEU A 91 18.92 -21.60 8.41
N LYS A 92 19.61 -22.13 9.43
CA LYS A 92 19.02 -22.93 10.52
C LYS A 92 18.75 -22.06 11.75
N ARG A 93 17.70 -22.39 12.49
CA ARG A 93 17.35 -21.73 13.77
C ARG A 93 18.49 -21.77 14.76
N SER A 94 19.17 -22.92 14.89
CA SER A 94 20.32 -23.07 15.79
C SER A 94 21.47 -22.10 15.49
N TYR A 95 21.61 -21.65 14.25
CA TYR A 95 22.62 -20.67 13.85
C TYR A 95 22.23 -19.26 14.27
N ARG A 96 20.95 -18.90 14.04
CA ARG A 96 20.40 -17.61 14.45
C ARG A 96 20.39 -17.47 15.96
N ASP A 97 19.99 -18.52 16.70
CA ASP A 97 20.07 -18.57 18.15
C ASP A 97 21.49 -18.27 18.65
N ARG A 98 22.52 -18.82 18.02
CA ARG A 98 23.92 -18.57 18.41
C ARG A 98 24.35 -17.12 18.20
N LEU A 99 23.84 -16.47 17.16
CA LEU A 99 24.16 -15.09 16.82
C LEU A 99 23.31 -14.06 17.58
N LEU A 100 22.08 -14.40 17.98
CA LEU A 100 21.17 -13.49 18.67
C LEU A 100 21.22 -13.64 20.20
N ARG A 101 21.44 -14.85 20.72
CA ARG A 101 21.45 -15.10 22.18
C ARG A 101 22.55 -14.30 22.87
N GLY A 102 22.16 -13.58 23.92
CA GLY A 102 23.07 -12.73 24.70
C GLY A 102 23.30 -11.33 24.10
N ARG A 103 22.64 -10.99 22.99
CA ARG A 103 22.78 -9.69 22.29
C ARG A 103 21.41 -8.99 22.22
N PRO A 104 20.96 -8.34 23.30
CA PRO A 104 19.61 -7.76 23.36
C PRO A 104 19.35 -6.65 22.33
N GLY A 105 20.40 -6.03 21.77
CA GLY A 105 20.29 -5.05 20.68
C GLY A 105 20.29 -5.67 19.28
N ALA A 106 20.46 -6.99 19.15
CA ALA A 106 20.51 -7.67 17.86
C ALA A 106 19.09 -7.94 17.32
N ARG A 107 18.83 -7.48 16.10
CA ARG A 107 17.57 -7.68 15.38
C ARG A 107 17.83 -8.56 14.15
N LEU A 108 16.92 -9.50 13.91
CA LEU A 108 16.97 -10.41 12.77
C LEU A 108 16.22 -9.78 11.58
N LEU A 109 16.91 -9.47 10.49
CA LEU A 109 16.31 -9.08 9.22
C LEU A 109 16.37 -10.26 8.25
N TYR A 110 15.24 -10.86 7.93
CA TYR A 110 15.13 -11.96 6.98
C TYR A 110 14.67 -11.47 5.61
N LEU A 111 15.54 -11.64 4.62
CA LEU A 111 15.27 -11.36 3.22
C LEU A 111 14.66 -12.60 2.57
N HIS A 112 13.33 -12.62 2.50
CA HIS A 112 12.55 -13.72 1.94
C HIS A 112 12.43 -13.59 0.42
N GLY A 113 12.65 -14.68 -0.30
CA GLY A 113 12.50 -14.74 -1.74
C GLY A 113 12.25 -16.16 -2.20
N THR A 114 11.31 -16.34 -3.12
CA THR A 114 10.93 -17.66 -3.61
C THR A 114 12.09 -18.34 -4.34
N PRO A 115 12.16 -19.69 -4.35
CA PRO A 115 13.17 -20.43 -5.10
C PRO A 115 13.27 -20.02 -6.57
N GLU A 116 12.13 -19.73 -7.19
CA GLU A 116 12.02 -19.32 -8.59
C GLU A 116 12.67 -17.94 -8.81
N LEU A 117 12.31 -16.95 -7.98
CA LEU A 117 12.86 -15.60 -8.04
C LEU A 117 14.38 -15.59 -7.83
N VAL A 118 14.85 -16.30 -6.80
CA VAL A 118 16.28 -16.33 -6.45
C VAL A 118 17.08 -17.05 -7.54
N ARG A 119 16.56 -18.14 -8.11
CA ARG A 119 17.20 -18.85 -9.23
C ARG A 119 17.29 -17.97 -10.48
N ALA A 120 16.23 -17.23 -10.81
CA ALA A 120 16.23 -16.28 -11.93
C ALA A 120 17.31 -15.19 -11.74
N ARG A 121 17.43 -14.62 -10.54
CA ARG A 121 18.45 -13.60 -10.22
C ARG A 121 19.87 -14.10 -10.34
N LEU A 122 20.14 -15.31 -9.83
CA LEU A 122 21.46 -15.92 -9.94
C LEU A 122 21.82 -16.26 -11.39
N GLY A 123 20.84 -16.70 -12.20
CA GLY A 123 21.03 -16.97 -13.62
C GLY A 123 21.37 -15.72 -14.44
N ALA A 124 20.86 -14.55 -14.05
CA ALA A 124 21.12 -13.27 -14.73
C ALA A 124 22.47 -12.61 -14.35
N ARG A 125 23.21 -13.15 -13.37
CA ARG A 125 24.42 -12.51 -12.82
C ARG A 125 25.64 -12.80 -13.70
N HIS A 126 26.12 -11.79 -14.44
CA HIS A 126 27.38 -11.90 -15.19
C HIS A 126 28.58 -11.88 -14.23
N GLY A 127 29.42 -12.93 -14.24
CA GLY A 127 30.76 -12.91 -13.62
C GLY A 127 30.96 -13.68 -12.30
N HIS A 128 29.91 -14.19 -11.66
CA HIS A 128 30.03 -15.09 -10.51
C HIS A 128 29.12 -16.31 -10.69
N PHE A 129 29.67 -17.41 -11.22
CA PHE A 129 28.95 -18.67 -11.34
C PHE A 129 28.75 -19.27 -9.94
N PHE A 130 27.56 -19.12 -9.37
CA PHE A 130 27.16 -19.83 -8.16
C PHE A 130 26.57 -21.19 -8.57
N PRO A 131 27.17 -22.33 -8.19
CA PRO A 131 26.69 -23.65 -8.59
C PRO A 131 25.21 -23.86 -8.19
N PRO A 132 24.30 -24.23 -9.12
CA PRO A 132 22.88 -24.46 -8.82
C PRO A 132 22.64 -25.42 -7.66
N ALA A 133 23.47 -26.47 -7.55
CA ALA A 133 23.39 -27.46 -6.47
C ALA A 133 23.63 -26.87 -5.06
N LEU A 134 24.36 -25.74 -4.95
CA LEU A 134 24.55 -25.03 -3.68
C LEU A 134 23.35 -24.16 -3.31
N LEU A 135 22.54 -23.73 -4.29
CA LEU A 135 21.30 -23.02 -4.01
C LEU A 135 20.24 -23.98 -3.49
N ASP A 136 20.11 -25.14 -4.14
CA ASP A 136 19.16 -26.17 -3.75
C ASP A 136 19.46 -26.70 -2.33
N SER A 137 20.74 -26.88 -1.97
CA SER A 137 21.12 -27.26 -0.62
C SER A 137 20.82 -26.18 0.42
N GLN A 138 20.92 -24.89 0.07
CA GLN A 138 20.56 -23.80 0.97
C GLN A 138 19.05 -23.74 1.22
N PHE A 139 18.21 -23.92 0.20
CA PHE A 139 16.77 -24.02 0.41
C PHE A 139 16.39 -25.27 1.21
N ALA A 140 17.10 -26.38 1.04
CA ALA A 140 16.90 -27.58 1.86
C ALA A 140 17.29 -27.37 3.34
N ASP A 141 18.33 -26.58 3.60
CA ASP A 141 18.77 -26.21 4.96
C ASP A 141 17.96 -25.05 5.57
N LEU A 142 17.19 -24.31 4.78
CA LEU A 142 16.44 -23.14 5.21
C LEU A 142 15.31 -23.56 6.15
N GLN A 143 15.48 -23.23 7.42
CA GLN A 143 14.43 -23.21 8.42
C GLN A 143 13.97 -21.76 8.54
N GLU A 144 12.85 -21.43 7.89
CA GLU A 144 12.31 -20.07 7.92
C GLU A 144 12.13 -19.57 9.36
N PRO A 145 12.50 -18.31 9.66
CA PRO A 145 12.35 -17.76 10.99
C PRO A 145 10.92 -17.79 11.50
N GLY A 146 10.70 -18.34 12.68
CA GLY A 146 9.40 -18.37 13.34
C GLY A 146 9.08 -17.03 14.05
N PRO A 147 7.81 -16.77 14.41
CA PRO A 147 7.41 -15.56 15.15
C PRO A 147 8.15 -15.38 16.49
N ASP A 148 8.57 -16.47 17.12
CA ASP A 148 9.31 -16.49 18.39
C ASP A 148 10.77 -16.04 18.24
N GLU A 149 11.27 -15.93 17.01
CA GLU A 149 12.57 -15.34 16.70
C GLU A 149 12.47 -13.82 16.41
N HIS A 150 11.26 -13.26 16.47
CA HIS A 150 10.93 -11.86 16.16
C HIS A 150 11.61 -11.33 14.88
N PRO A 151 11.51 -12.04 13.75
CA PRO A 151 12.13 -11.61 12.50
C PRO A 151 11.42 -10.37 11.94
N VAL A 152 12.21 -9.41 11.44
CA VAL A 152 11.74 -8.47 10.43
C VAL A 152 11.87 -9.16 9.08
N VAL A 153 10.74 -9.50 8.45
CA VAL A 153 10.72 -10.18 7.15
C VAL A 153 10.49 -9.15 6.05
N VAL A 154 11.34 -9.17 5.03
CA VAL A 154 11.19 -8.30 3.85
C VAL A 154 11.25 -9.15 2.59
N GLU A 155 10.18 -9.07 1.79
CA GLU A 155 10.11 -9.68 0.46
C GLU A 155 11.13 -9.01 -0.48
N VAL A 156 11.88 -9.85 -1.20
CA VAL A 156 12.95 -9.37 -2.08
C VAL A 156 12.51 -9.24 -3.52
N ASP A 157 11.25 -9.41 -3.89
CA ASP A 157 10.75 -9.29 -5.27
C ASP A 157 10.88 -7.88 -5.86
N GLN A 158 10.94 -6.85 -5.01
CA GLN A 158 11.18 -5.45 -5.38
C GLN A 158 12.68 -5.07 -5.57
N PRO A 159 13.00 -3.88 -6.15
CA PRO A 159 14.37 -3.39 -6.28
C PRO A 159 15.11 -3.24 -4.94
N PRO A 160 16.45 -3.42 -4.88
CA PRO A 160 17.21 -3.41 -3.61
C PRO A 160 17.03 -2.14 -2.76
N GLN A 161 16.84 -0.97 -3.39
CA GLN A 161 16.61 0.30 -2.72
C GLN A 161 15.29 0.32 -1.94
N ALA A 162 14.25 -0.31 -2.49
CA ALA A 162 12.94 -0.46 -1.86
C ALA A 162 12.99 -1.50 -0.72
N VAL A 163 13.68 -2.63 -0.96
CA VAL A 163 13.94 -3.64 0.10
C VAL A 163 14.65 -2.99 1.30
N ALA A 164 15.69 -2.20 1.05
CA ALA A 164 16.42 -1.51 2.13
C ALA A 164 15.57 -0.42 2.82
N ALA A 165 14.64 0.23 2.11
CA ALA A 165 13.76 1.23 2.71
C ALA A 165 12.73 0.56 3.65
N ALA A 166 12.08 -0.50 3.17
CA ALA A 166 11.18 -1.32 3.98
C ALA A 166 11.89 -1.89 5.22
N ALA A 167 13.11 -2.40 5.05
CA ALA A 167 13.90 -2.92 6.15
C ALA A 167 14.21 -1.87 7.23
N LEU A 168 14.64 -0.66 6.86
CA LEU A 168 14.90 0.42 7.83
C LEU A 168 13.65 0.76 8.64
N SER A 169 12.53 0.89 7.93
CA SER A 169 11.25 1.24 8.53
C SER A 169 10.78 0.18 9.52
N LEU A 170 10.73 -1.09 9.10
CA LEU A 170 10.30 -2.20 9.96
C LEU A 170 11.26 -2.46 11.14
N LEU A 171 12.55 -2.10 11.00
CA LEU A 171 13.51 -2.16 12.10
C LEU A 171 13.36 -0.99 13.08
N GLY A 172 12.62 0.07 12.72
CA GLY A 172 12.51 1.30 13.50
C GLY A 172 13.79 2.14 13.50
N LEU A 173 14.59 2.04 12.43
CA LEU A 173 15.89 2.72 12.32
C LEU A 173 15.79 3.89 11.34
N ALA A 174 15.94 5.11 11.85
CA ALA A 174 16.00 6.33 11.04
C ALA A 174 17.44 6.77 10.79
N ALA A 175 17.69 7.34 9.61
CA ALA A 175 18.94 8.05 9.36
C ALA A 175 19.08 9.25 10.33
N PRO A 176 20.30 9.64 10.72
CA PRO A 176 20.49 10.86 11.50
C PRO A 176 19.90 12.06 10.74
N SER A 177 18.94 12.74 11.36
CA SER A 177 18.39 13.98 10.80
C SER A 177 19.49 15.05 10.72
N PRO A 178 19.51 15.91 9.68
CA PRO A 178 20.30 17.14 9.74
C PRO A 178 19.88 17.94 10.99
N PRO A 179 20.80 18.70 11.61
CA PRO A 179 20.49 19.44 12.83
C PRO A 179 19.31 20.38 12.59
N PRO A 180 18.43 20.56 13.59
CA PRO A 180 17.24 21.38 13.45
C PRO A 180 17.63 22.84 13.28
N GLU A 181 17.25 23.46 12.16
CA GLU A 181 17.27 24.91 12.02
C GLU A 181 16.17 25.48 12.93
N GLU A 182 16.59 26.33 13.85
CA GLU A 182 15.74 26.92 14.88
C GLU A 182 14.50 27.59 14.29
N ALA A 183 13.34 27.23 14.85
CA ALA A 183 12.06 27.83 14.53
C ALA A 183 12.08 29.34 14.84
N SER A 184 12.12 30.15 13.79
CA SER A 184 11.73 31.56 13.85
C SER A 184 10.40 31.75 13.13
N MET A 185 9.38 32.10 13.91
CA MET A 185 8.15 32.69 13.42
C MET A 185 8.46 33.94 12.59
N SER A 186 8.27 33.92 11.27
CA SER A 186 7.51 34.96 10.53
C SER A 186 7.56 34.75 9.02
N ALA A 187 6.46 35.15 8.38
CA ALA A 187 6.23 35.35 6.95
C ALA A 187 6.06 34.10 6.07
N GLN A 188 4.83 33.96 5.56
CA GLN A 188 4.45 33.09 4.45
C GLN A 188 5.33 33.42 3.23
N THR A 189 6.38 32.63 3.04
CA THR A 189 6.95 32.41 1.71
C THR A 189 6.04 31.39 1.03
N PRO A 190 5.50 31.65 -0.17
CA PRO A 190 4.68 30.66 -0.85
C PRO A 190 5.57 29.46 -1.14
N ARG A 191 5.34 28.32 -0.47
CA ARG A 191 5.83 27.04 -0.97
C ARG A 191 5.17 26.89 -2.33
N SER A 192 5.96 26.74 -3.41
CA SER A 192 5.39 26.50 -4.72
C SER A 192 4.62 25.19 -4.64
N ALA A 193 3.30 25.28 -4.54
CA ALA A 193 2.45 24.11 -4.45
C ALA A 193 2.70 23.25 -5.69
N GLY A 194 2.92 21.95 -5.49
CA GLY A 194 3.13 21.00 -6.58
C GLY A 194 1.90 20.91 -7.49
N PRO A 195 1.89 20.01 -8.49
CA PRO A 195 0.77 19.90 -9.44
C PRO A 195 -0.58 19.54 -8.80
N THR A 196 -0.61 19.21 -7.51
CA THR A 196 -1.82 18.86 -6.76
C THR A 196 -2.16 19.84 -5.62
N GLY A 197 -1.49 21.00 -5.59
CA GLY A 197 -1.72 22.04 -4.60
C GLY A 197 -1.03 21.74 -3.26
N GLU A 198 -1.59 22.30 -2.19
CA GLU A 198 -1.16 22.01 -0.82
C GLU A 198 -1.31 20.51 -0.47
N GLN A 199 -0.48 20.02 0.44
CA GLN A 199 -0.49 18.63 0.88
C GLN A 199 -0.43 18.55 2.40
N TRP A 200 -1.34 17.76 2.97
CA TRP A 200 -1.49 17.60 4.41
C TRP A 200 -1.19 16.16 4.80
N GLU A 201 -0.17 16.00 5.63
CA GLU A 201 0.25 14.71 6.16
C GLU A 201 -0.43 14.43 7.51
N LEU A 202 -0.84 13.18 7.70
CA LEU A 202 -1.31 12.61 8.96
C LEU A 202 -0.42 11.41 9.33
N ARG A 203 -0.15 11.25 10.62
CA ARG A 203 0.69 10.20 11.22
C ARG A 203 0.05 9.66 12.49
N HIS A 204 0.11 8.35 12.68
CA HIS A 204 -0.31 7.68 13.92
C HIS A 204 0.49 6.39 14.08
N GLY A 205 1.27 6.26 15.15
CA GLY A 205 2.23 5.15 15.29
C GLY A 205 3.17 5.05 14.08
N GLY A 206 3.30 3.85 13.50
CA GLY A 206 4.07 3.61 12.27
C GLY A 206 3.34 3.95 10.96
N GLN A 207 2.15 4.56 11.03
CA GLN A 207 1.35 4.88 9.85
C GLN A 207 1.56 6.32 9.38
N SER A 208 1.52 6.53 8.07
CA SER A 208 1.44 7.87 7.47
C SER A 208 0.58 7.91 6.22
N ALA A 209 -0.23 8.95 6.10
CA ALA A 209 -1.04 9.21 4.90
C ALA A 209 -0.93 10.68 4.48
N VAL A 210 -1.19 10.95 3.19
CA VAL A 210 -1.14 12.31 2.64
C VAL A 210 -2.39 12.58 1.83
N VAL A 211 -3.04 13.70 2.14
CA VAL A 211 -4.21 14.25 1.44
C VAL A 211 -3.78 15.51 0.69
N VAL A 212 -4.22 15.69 -0.55
CA VAL A 212 -3.86 16.84 -1.38
C VAL A 212 -5.06 17.77 -1.62
N GLU A 213 -4.78 19.05 -1.88
CA GLU A 213 -5.77 20.09 -2.17
C GLU A 213 -6.63 19.73 -3.39
N LEU A 214 -6.02 19.26 -4.47
CA LEU A 214 -6.74 18.92 -5.69
C LEU A 214 -7.64 17.69 -5.49
N GLY A 215 -8.95 17.90 -5.56
CA GLY A 215 -9.95 16.85 -5.41
C GLY A 215 -10.05 16.26 -4.00
N GLY A 216 -9.37 16.85 -3.01
CA GLY A 216 -9.27 16.30 -1.66
C GLY A 216 -8.67 14.89 -1.64
N ALA A 217 -7.82 14.56 -2.61
CA ALA A 217 -7.46 13.19 -2.94
C ALA A 217 -6.50 12.58 -1.90
N LEU A 218 -6.70 11.29 -1.60
CA LEU A 218 -5.76 10.50 -0.80
C LEU A 218 -4.60 10.03 -1.69
N ARG A 219 -3.49 10.76 -1.63
CA ARG A 219 -2.32 10.50 -2.49
C ARG A 219 -1.50 9.30 -2.03
N HIS A 220 -1.35 9.15 -0.73
CA HIS A 220 -0.42 8.20 -0.13
C HIS A 220 -1.00 7.65 1.17
N TYR A 221 -0.73 6.37 1.41
CA TYR A 221 -0.91 5.73 2.72
C TYR A 221 0.05 4.53 2.82
N GLU A 222 0.81 4.50 3.91
CA GLU A 222 1.69 3.40 4.28
C GLU A 222 1.60 3.12 5.78
N ALA A 223 1.94 1.89 6.16
CA ALA A 223 2.07 1.45 7.54
C ALA A 223 3.40 0.72 7.70
N ASP A 224 4.20 1.14 8.68
CA ASP A 224 5.53 0.60 8.97
C ASP A 224 6.46 0.58 7.73
N GLY A 225 6.31 1.59 6.86
CA GLY A 225 7.07 1.75 5.60
C GLY A 225 6.66 0.79 4.48
N VAL A 226 5.51 0.15 4.64
CA VAL A 226 4.89 -0.72 3.65
C VAL A 226 3.75 0.06 2.98
N PRO A 227 3.83 0.36 1.66
CA PRO A 227 2.75 1.07 0.97
C PRO A 227 1.46 0.26 0.91
N LEU A 228 0.33 0.90 1.21
CA LEU A 228 -1.00 0.30 1.01
C LEU A 228 -1.65 0.76 -0.28
N LEU A 229 -1.18 1.90 -0.83
CA LEU A 229 -1.68 2.50 -2.06
C LEU A 229 -0.63 2.54 -3.17
N ASP A 230 -1.05 2.21 -4.40
CA ASP A 230 -0.35 2.63 -5.63
C ASP A 230 -0.73 4.10 -5.92
N GLY A 231 -0.14 4.99 -5.12
CA GLY A 231 -0.39 6.42 -5.14
C GLY A 231 0.33 7.17 -6.26
N PHE A 232 0.80 8.38 -5.95
CA PHE A 232 1.61 9.20 -6.85
C PHE A 232 2.62 10.04 -6.05
N ALA A 233 3.71 10.47 -6.70
CA ALA A 233 4.73 11.30 -6.06
C ALA A 233 4.21 12.72 -5.74
N ALA A 234 4.91 13.44 -4.87
CA ALA A 234 4.46 14.76 -4.40
C ALA A 234 4.46 15.82 -5.53
N ASP A 235 5.33 15.62 -6.52
CA ASP A 235 5.55 16.45 -7.70
C ASP A 235 4.90 15.87 -8.98
N GLU A 236 4.13 14.79 -8.86
CA GLU A 236 3.45 14.13 -9.98
C GLU A 236 1.99 14.62 -10.08
N PRO A 237 1.47 14.91 -11.30
CA PRO A 237 0.04 15.17 -11.47
C PRO A 237 -0.79 13.92 -11.14
N VAL A 238 -2.01 14.13 -10.63
CA VAL A 238 -2.94 13.01 -10.48
C VAL A 238 -3.32 12.47 -11.85
N THR A 239 -3.25 11.16 -12.02
CA THR A 239 -3.81 10.48 -13.18
C THR A 239 -4.75 9.37 -12.75
N SER A 240 -5.70 9.03 -13.64
CA SER A 240 -6.55 7.83 -13.49
C SER A 240 -7.40 7.79 -12.22
N GLY A 241 -7.83 8.94 -11.70
CA GLY A 241 -8.70 8.98 -10.52
C GLY A 241 -8.03 8.65 -9.19
N ARG A 242 -6.71 8.36 -9.16
CA ARG A 242 -5.99 7.87 -7.96
C ARG A 242 -6.32 8.67 -6.70
N GLY A 243 -7.01 8.01 -5.76
CA GLY A 243 -7.39 8.58 -4.47
C GLY A 243 -8.45 9.67 -4.49
N GLN A 244 -8.93 10.08 -5.69
CA GLN A 244 -9.88 11.16 -5.87
C GLN A 244 -11.28 10.77 -5.41
N ILE A 245 -12.00 11.76 -4.90
CA ILE A 245 -13.40 11.64 -4.49
C ILE A 245 -14.31 11.89 -5.70
N LEU A 246 -15.32 11.03 -5.87
CA LEU A 246 -16.19 10.97 -7.03
C LEU A 246 -17.58 11.53 -6.65
N VAL A 247 -17.76 12.84 -6.83
CA VAL A 247 -18.98 13.58 -6.40
C VAL A 247 -19.39 14.57 -7.49
N PRO A 248 -20.68 14.68 -7.85
CA PRO A 248 -21.85 14.09 -7.20
C PRO A 248 -22.34 12.77 -7.82
N TRP A 249 -21.47 12.03 -8.51
CA TRP A 249 -21.71 10.63 -8.86
C TRP A 249 -20.38 9.89 -8.99
N PRO A 250 -20.30 8.61 -8.58
CA PRO A 250 -19.25 7.71 -8.99
C PRO A 250 -19.53 7.19 -10.40
N ASN A 251 -18.47 6.73 -11.07
CA ASN A 251 -18.52 6.11 -12.39
C ASN A 251 -19.31 6.95 -13.43
N ARG A 252 -19.97 6.32 -14.40
CA ARG A 252 -20.51 6.98 -15.61
C ARG A 252 -21.94 7.50 -15.47
N VAL A 253 -22.28 8.48 -16.28
CA VAL A 253 -23.65 8.86 -16.67
C VAL A 253 -23.69 8.89 -18.20
N GLY A 254 -24.48 7.99 -18.79
CA GLY A 254 -24.54 7.75 -20.22
C GLY A 254 -25.05 8.94 -21.01
N GLY A 255 -24.33 9.31 -22.07
CA GLY A 255 -24.60 10.51 -22.85
C GLY A 255 -24.48 11.81 -22.07
N GLY A 256 -24.07 11.77 -20.79
CA GLY A 256 -24.19 12.88 -19.84
C GLY A 256 -25.63 13.38 -19.65
N ARG A 257 -26.66 12.63 -20.07
CA ARG A 257 -28.06 13.08 -20.06
C ARG A 257 -28.81 12.44 -18.93
N TYR A 258 -29.66 13.17 -18.23
CA TYR A 258 -30.57 12.60 -17.26
C TYR A 258 -31.80 13.48 -17.07
N ARG A 259 -32.87 12.90 -16.52
CA ARG A 259 -34.09 13.63 -16.19
C ARG A 259 -34.27 13.64 -14.68
N PHE A 260 -34.42 14.81 -14.10
CA PHE A 260 -34.62 14.96 -12.66
C PHE A 260 -35.64 16.06 -12.37
N ASP A 261 -36.59 15.79 -11.48
CA ASP A 261 -37.67 16.71 -11.09
C ASP A 261 -38.34 17.43 -12.27
N GLY A 262 -38.59 16.68 -13.34
CA GLY A 262 -39.30 17.15 -14.53
C GLY A 262 -38.43 17.93 -15.53
N ALA A 263 -37.15 18.16 -15.24
CA ALA A 263 -36.20 18.81 -16.14
C ALA A 263 -35.27 17.80 -16.83
N ASP A 264 -35.00 18.02 -18.12
CA ASP A 264 -33.96 17.30 -18.85
C ASP A 264 -32.63 18.06 -18.72
N LEU A 265 -31.60 17.37 -18.25
CA LEU A 265 -30.30 17.94 -17.89
C LEU A 265 -29.18 17.28 -18.71
N GLN A 266 -28.15 18.07 -19.05
CA GLN A 266 -26.99 17.65 -19.85
C GLN A 266 -25.70 18.04 -19.14
N LEU A 267 -24.97 17.05 -18.64
CA LEU A 267 -23.63 17.15 -18.10
C LEU A 267 -22.60 17.32 -19.23
N PRO A 268 -21.50 18.04 -19.00
CA PRO A 268 -20.32 17.97 -19.85
C PRO A 268 -19.80 16.53 -19.94
N LEU A 269 -19.41 16.09 -21.13
CA LEU A 269 -18.80 14.78 -21.32
C LEU A 269 -17.32 14.87 -20.92
N SER A 270 -16.94 14.10 -19.90
CA SER A 270 -15.56 14.00 -19.41
C SER A 270 -14.88 12.69 -19.83
N GLU A 271 -15.62 11.80 -20.49
CA GLU A 271 -15.12 10.63 -21.23
C GLU A 271 -15.73 10.67 -22.65
N PRO A 272 -15.29 11.60 -23.52
CA PRO A 272 -15.92 11.83 -24.83
C PRO A 272 -15.92 10.62 -25.75
N GLU A 273 -14.88 9.78 -25.70
CA GLU A 273 -14.71 8.61 -26.55
C GLU A 273 -15.78 7.53 -26.31
N ARG A 274 -16.34 7.48 -25.09
CA ARG A 274 -17.45 6.60 -24.71
C ARG A 274 -18.75 7.35 -24.51
N HIS A 275 -18.80 8.63 -24.88
CA HIS A 275 -19.97 9.50 -24.75
C HIS A 275 -20.49 9.65 -23.31
N ASN A 276 -19.64 9.59 -22.28
CA ASN A 276 -20.07 9.63 -20.88
C ASN A 276 -19.61 10.89 -20.14
N ALA A 277 -20.37 11.26 -19.10
CA ALA A 277 -19.86 12.05 -17.99
C ALA A 277 -19.40 11.09 -16.88
N ILE A 278 -18.17 11.21 -16.38
CA ILE A 278 -17.57 10.22 -15.50
C ILE A 278 -16.96 10.82 -14.23
N HIS A 279 -17.31 10.21 -13.09
CA HIS A 279 -16.76 10.48 -11.75
C HIS A 279 -17.01 11.90 -11.21
N GLY A 280 -18.19 12.45 -11.49
CA GLY A 280 -18.60 13.71 -10.88
C GLY A 280 -17.83 14.93 -11.38
N LEU A 281 -17.86 15.98 -10.56
CA LEU A 281 -17.44 17.34 -10.90
C LEU A 281 -16.33 17.88 -10.01
N LEU A 282 -15.98 17.17 -8.92
CA LEU A 282 -15.06 17.69 -7.89
C LEU A 282 -13.62 17.16 -7.96
N ARG A 283 -13.31 16.24 -8.87
CA ARG A 283 -11.97 15.63 -8.98
C ARG A 283 -10.86 16.63 -9.30
N TRP A 284 -11.21 17.67 -10.06
CA TRP A 284 -10.27 18.70 -10.54
C TRP A 284 -10.50 20.07 -9.87
N THR A 285 -11.21 20.08 -8.74
CA THR A 285 -11.53 21.29 -7.98
C THR A 285 -10.58 21.37 -6.78
N PRO A 286 -10.10 22.55 -6.38
CA PRO A 286 -9.37 22.70 -5.12
C PRO A 286 -10.30 22.53 -3.92
N TRP A 287 -9.79 21.87 -2.89
CA TRP A 287 -10.46 21.69 -1.60
C TRP A 287 -9.70 22.46 -0.52
N ARG A 288 -10.42 23.20 0.32
CA ARG A 288 -9.84 23.96 1.43
C ARG A 288 -9.61 23.06 2.65
N LEU A 289 -8.51 23.29 3.36
CA LEU A 289 -8.30 22.72 4.68
C LEU A 289 -9.36 23.27 5.65
N LEU A 290 -10.07 22.38 6.34
CA LEU A 290 -11.05 22.74 7.37
C LEU A 290 -10.50 22.46 8.78
N ALA A 291 -9.77 21.36 8.96
CA ALA A 291 -9.10 21.00 10.20
C ALA A 291 -7.90 20.08 9.93
N HIS A 292 -6.88 20.15 10.78
CA HIS A 292 -5.67 19.31 10.70
C HIS A 292 -5.11 19.08 12.11
N SER A 293 -4.96 17.81 12.51
CA SER A 293 -4.23 17.35 13.69
C SER A 293 -3.09 16.41 13.25
N GLY A 294 -2.32 15.90 14.21
CA GLY A 294 -1.25 14.93 13.90
C GLY A 294 -1.77 13.69 13.18
N ASP A 295 -2.97 13.22 13.52
CA ASP A 295 -3.58 11.95 13.09
C ASP A 295 -4.81 12.12 12.18
N ALA A 296 -5.27 13.35 11.91
CA ALA A 296 -6.47 13.58 11.11
C ALA A 296 -6.39 14.83 10.23
N VAL A 297 -6.98 14.75 9.04
CA VAL A 297 -7.19 15.89 8.14
C VAL A 297 -8.64 15.93 7.70
N ARG A 298 -9.23 17.12 7.73
CA ARG A 298 -10.54 17.40 7.15
C ARG A 298 -10.41 18.48 6.10
N VAL A 299 -10.86 18.17 4.88
CA VAL A 299 -10.89 19.08 3.73
C VAL A 299 -12.33 19.25 3.24
N GLY A 300 -12.64 20.36 2.59
CA GLY A 300 -13.96 20.57 2.02
C GLY A 300 -13.99 21.52 0.84
N THR A 301 -15.11 21.51 0.12
CA THR A 301 -15.35 22.38 -1.02
C THR A 301 -16.85 22.59 -1.22
N THR A 302 -17.18 23.62 -1.98
CA THR A 302 -18.56 23.93 -2.35
C THR A 302 -18.74 23.56 -3.83
N LEU A 303 -19.64 22.62 -4.12
CA LEU A 303 -20.11 22.37 -5.48
C LEU A 303 -21.19 23.40 -5.82
N HIS A 304 -20.80 24.44 -6.54
CA HIS A 304 -21.74 25.43 -7.06
C HIS A 304 -22.55 24.86 -8.23
N PRO A 305 -23.80 25.35 -8.44
CA PRO A 305 -24.57 25.06 -9.63
C PRO A 305 -23.76 25.33 -10.90
N GLN A 306 -23.72 24.36 -11.80
CA GLN A 306 -22.96 24.45 -13.04
C GLN A 306 -23.67 23.69 -14.18
N PRO A 307 -23.22 23.80 -15.45
CA PRO A 307 -23.90 23.17 -16.57
C PRO A 307 -24.22 21.70 -16.33
N GLY A 308 -25.49 21.33 -16.50
CA GLY A 308 -25.98 19.97 -16.29
C GLY A 308 -26.18 19.54 -14.85
N TYR A 309 -25.75 20.32 -13.85
CA TYR A 309 -25.97 20.03 -12.44
C TYR A 309 -26.27 21.33 -11.68
N PRO A 310 -27.53 21.80 -11.67
CA PRO A 310 -27.93 23.10 -11.12
C PRO A 310 -28.15 23.08 -9.59
N PHE A 311 -27.45 22.22 -8.85
CA PHE A 311 -27.64 22.03 -7.41
C PHE A 311 -26.42 22.50 -6.62
N LEU A 312 -26.66 23.03 -5.41
CA LEU A 312 -25.63 23.54 -4.52
C LEU A 312 -25.37 22.52 -3.40
N LEU A 313 -24.16 21.97 -3.33
CA LEU A 313 -23.75 21.06 -2.26
C LEU A 313 -22.53 21.61 -1.51
N GLU A 314 -22.54 21.49 -0.18
CA GLU A 314 -21.32 21.58 0.63
C GLU A 314 -20.80 20.16 0.82
N VAL A 315 -19.52 19.93 0.50
CA VAL A 315 -18.90 18.61 0.51
C VAL A 315 -17.64 18.66 1.36
N PHE A 316 -17.42 17.62 2.17
CA PHE A 316 -16.21 17.47 2.95
C PHE A 316 -15.72 16.02 2.94
N ALA A 317 -14.43 15.84 3.19
CA ALA A 317 -13.83 14.56 3.47
C ALA A 317 -12.98 14.66 4.72
N GLU A 318 -13.08 13.66 5.58
CA GLU A 318 -12.28 13.50 6.79
C GLU A 318 -11.51 12.19 6.70
N TYR A 319 -10.21 12.30 6.91
CA TYR A 319 -9.24 11.20 6.94
C TYR A 319 -8.66 11.14 8.34
N ARG A 320 -8.72 9.98 8.98
CA ARG A 320 -8.20 9.78 10.34
C ARG A 320 -7.43 8.48 10.42
N LEU A 321 -6.26 8.53 11.03
CA LEU A 321 -5.51 7.34 11.42
C LEU A 321 -5.79 7.01 12.88
N ASP A 322 -5.95 5.73 13.17
CA ASP A 322 -5.95 5.16 14.51
C ASP A 322 -5.23 3.80 14.50
N ASP A 323 -5.27 3.06 15.61
CA ASP A 323 -4.57 1.78 15.73
C ASP A 323 -5.06 0.72 14.72
N ASP A 324 -6.30 0.85 14.22
CA ASP A 324 -6.89 -0.08 13.25
C ASP A 324 -6.58 0.29 11.79
N GLY A 325 -6.07 1.50 11.53
CA GLY A 325 -5.69 1.95 10.20
C GLY A 325 -6.27 3.32 9.83
N LEU A 326 -6.54 3.50 8.53
CA LEU A 326 -7.13 4.72 7.98
C LEU A 326 -8.65 4.58 7.92
N ALA A 327 -9.36 5.53 8.52
CA ALA A 327 -10.79 5.72 8.35
C ALA A 327 -11.08 6.97 7.51
N VAL A 328 -12.03 6.86 6.58
CA VAL A 328 -12.45 7.93 5.68
C VAL A 328 -13.95 8.17 5.79
N LEU A 329 -14.35 9.42 5.94
CA LEU A 329 -15.73 9.89 5.85
C LEU A 329 -15.84 10.93 4.75
N VAL A 330 -16.65 10.67 3.73
CA VAL A 330 -17.06 11.67 2.75
C VAL A 330 -18.49 12.09 3.06
N GLY A 331 -18.68 13.38 3.34
CA GLY A 331 -19.97 13.96 3.66
C GLY A 331 -20.41 14.99 2.62
N ALA A 332 -21.71 15.08 2.39
CA ALA A 332 -22.32 16.14 1.60
C ALA A 332 -23.58 16.66 2.27
N VAL A 333 -23.88 17.95 2.11
CA VAL A 333 -25.11 18.60 2.54
C VAL A 333 -25.66 19.41 1.37
N ASN A 334 -26.93 19.21 1.05
CA ASN A 334 -27.63 20.06 0.09
C ASN A 334 -27.90 21.43 0.73
N SER A 335 -27.11 22.43 0.35
CA SER A 335 -27.26 23.80 0.84
C SER A 335 -28.10 24.68 -0.09
N GLY A 336 -28.63 24.09 -1.17
CA GLY A 336 -29.56 24.73 -2.10
C GLY A 336 -31.02 24.67 -1.65
N GLY A 337 -31.89 25.37 -2.40
CA GLY A 337 -33.34 25.38 -2.16
C GLY A 337 -34.14 24.31 -2.90
N ALA A 338 -33.48 23.50 -3.74
CA ALA A 338 -34.11 22.43 -4.54
C ALA A 338 -33.55 21.07 -4.16
N ARG A 339 -34.31 20.00 -4.41
CA ARG A 339 -33.87 18.61 -4.25
C ARG A 339 -32.70 18.31 -5.18
N ALA A 340 -31.71 17.55 -4.73
CA ALA A 340 -30.50 17.27 -5.52
C ALA A 340 -30.27 15.76 -5.69
N PRO A 341 -30.09 15.25 -6.92
CA PRO A 341 -29.64 13.88 -7.15
C PRO A 341 -28.16 13.76 -6.76
N TYR A 342 -27.80 12.69 -6.08
CA TYR A 342 -26.50 12.52 -5.46
C TYR A 342 -26.06 11.05 -5.46
N GLY A 343 -24.79 10.85 -5.79
CA GLY A 343 -24.02 9.65 -5.53
C GLY A 343 -22.60 10.05 -5.12
N VAL A 344 -21.91 9.12 -4.47
CA VAL A 344 -20.53 9.32 -4.04
C VAL A 344 -19.72 8.05 -4.14
N GLY A 345 -18.46 8.19 -4.46
CA GLY A 345 -17.46 7.15 -4.24
C GLY A 345 -16.07 7.73 -4.07
N GLN A 346 -15.08 6.86 -3.91
CA GLN A 346 -13.68 7.25 -3.87
C GLN A 346 -12.83 6.18 -4.53
N HIS A 347 -11.74 6.58 -5.19
CA HIS A 347 -11.02 5.73 -6.14
C HIS A 347 -9.56 5.40 -5.70
N PRO A 348 -9.34 4.78 -4.52
CA PRO A 348 -8.00 4.38 -4.11
C PRO A 348 -7.51 3.19 -4.93
N TYR A 349 -6.24 3.20 -5.34
CA TYR A 349 -5.57 2.03 -5.89
C TYR A 349 -4.80 1.33 -4.78
N LEU A 350 -5.19 0.11 -4.45
CA LEU A 350 -4.51 -0.70 -3.45
C LEU A 350 -3.29 -1.41 -4.06
N THR A 351 -2.24 -1.57 -3.25
CA THR A 351 -1.10 -2.43 -3.58
C THR A 351 -0.72 -3.28 -2.38
N VAL A 352 -0.19 -4.47 -2.69
CA VAL A 352 0.44 -5.37 -1.70
C VAL A 352 1.92 -5.58 -2.03
N GLY A 353 2.50 -4.73 -2.89
CA GLY A 353 3.91 -4.73 -3.25
C GLY A 353 4.33 -5.76 -4.28
N THR A 354 3.38 -6.45 -4.92
CA THR A 354 3.69 -7.25 -6.11
C THR A 354 4.03 -6.34 -7.29
N ASP A 355 4.88 -6.81 -8.22
CA ASP A 355 5.20 -6.07 -9.45
C ASP A 355 3.95 -5.81 -10.31
N LEU A 356 3.09 -6.83 -10.43
CA LEU A 356 1.78 -6.78 -11.07
C LEU A 356 0.73 -7.43 -10.14
N VAL A 357 -0.54 -7.11 -10.33
CA VAL A 357 -1.63 -7.61 -9.49
C VAL A 357 -1.99 -9.09 -9.75
N ASP A 358 -1.48 -9.70 -10.82
CA ASP A 358 -1.82 -11.05 -11.28
C ASP A 358 -1.70 -12.12 -10.17
N THR A 359 -0.67 -12.04 -9.34
CA THR A 359 -0.42 -13.00 -8.24
C THR A 359 -1.03 -12.57 -6.92
N ALA A 360 -1.51 -11.32 -6.79
CA ALA A 360 -2.19 -10.87 -5.60
C ALA A 360 -3.51 -11.63 -5.43
N LEU A 361 -3.80 -12.00 -4.18
CA LEU A 361 -5.02 -12.72 -3.83
C LEU A 361 -6.12 -11.72 -3.50
N LEU A 362 -7.21 -11.75 -4.26
CA LEU A 362 -8.37 -10.90 -4.07
C LEU A 362 -9.49 -11.67 -3.39
N THR A 363 -10.16 -11.03 -2.43
CA THR A 363 -11.47 -11.45 -1.91
C THR A 363 -12.45 -10.29 -2.00
N VAL A 364 -13.61 -10.51 -2.59
CA VAL A 364 -14.72 -9.55 -2.69
C VAL A 364 -15.96 -10.21 -2.09
N PRO A 365 -16.51 -9.71 -0.98
CA PRO A 365 -17.64 -10.32 -0.28
C PRO A 365 -18.96 -9.93 -0.97
N ALA A 366 -19.14 -10.33 -2.22
CA ALA A 366 -20.27 -9.94 -3.05
C ALA A 366 -20.92 -11.15 -3.71
N ARG A 367 -22.26 -11.14 -3.81
CA ARG A 367 -23.02 -12.23 -4.44
C ARG A 367 -23.31 -11.99 -5.91
N HIS A 368 -23.28 -10.74 -6.36
CA HIS A 368 -23.59 -10.38 -7.74
C HIS A 368 -22.59 -9.38 -8.29
N ARG A 369 -22.51 -9.32 -9.61
CA ARG A 369 -21.85 -8.26 -10.37
C ARG A 369 -22.83 -7.59 -11.33
N LEU A 370 -22.55 -6.35 -11.69
CA LEU A 370 -23.24 -5.68 -12.77
C LEU A 370 -22.55 -5.98 -14.09
N THR A 371 -23.32 -6.41 -15.10
CA THR A 371 -22.83 -6.53 -16.48
C THR A 371 -22.91 -5.17 -17.14
N THR A 372 -21.98 -4.86 -18.03
CA THR A 372 -21.93 -3.58 -18.74
C THR A 372 -21.93 -3.76 -20.26
N ASP A 373 -22.40 -2.75 -20.98
CA ASP A 373 -22.19 -2.64 -22.43
C ASP A 373 -20.78 -2.10 -22.77
N ASP A 374 -20.54 -1.89 -24.07
CA ASP A 374 -19.27 -1.36 -24.59
C ASP A 374 -19.01 0.10 -24.17
N GLU A 375 -20.03 0.84 -23.72
CA GLU A 375 -19.89 2.19 -23.17
C GLU A 375 -19.58 2.16 -21.66
N GLY A 376 -19.56 0.97 -21.05
CA GLY A 376 -19.34 0.79 -19.61
C GLY A 376 -20.57 1.11 -18.77
N LEU A 377 -21.77 1.10 -19.35
CA LEU A 377 -23.03 1.33 -18.67
C LEU A 377 -23.68 0.01 -18.24
N PRO A 378 -24.29 -0.08 -17.05
CA PRO A 378 -24.90 -1.32 -16.59
C PRO A 378 -26.07 -1.77 -17.47
N THR A 379 -26.06 -3.04 -17.87
CA THR A 379 -27.11 -3.68 -18.67
C THR A 379 -27.90 -4.73 -17.89
N GLY A 380 -27.35 -5.20 -16.77
CA GLY A 380 -27.97 -6.24 -15.95
C GLY A 380 -27.17 -6.53 -14.68
N GLU A 381 -27.65 -7.52 -13.93
CA GLU A 381 -27.03 -8.04 -12.71
C GLU A 381 -27.03 -9.57 -12.79
N GLU A 382 -25.91 -10.20 -12.45
CA GLU A 382 -25.77 -11.65 -12.48
C GLU A 382 -25.02 -12.18 -11.24
N PRO A 383 -25.34 -13.40 -10.78
CA PRO A 383 -24.64 -14.01 -9.65
C PRO A 383 -23.18 -14.30 -10.01
N VAL A 384 -22.28 -14.13 -9.05
CA VAL A 384 -20.85 -14.45 -9.25
C VAL A 384 -20.55 -15.93 -9.07
N GLU A 385 -21.41 -16.67 -8.37
CA GLU A 385 -21.18 -18.07 -8.00
C GLU A 385 -20.89 -18.97 -9.20
N GLY A 386 -19.76 -19.67 -9.15
CA GLY A 386 -19.35 -20.59 -10.22
C GLY A 386 -18.85 -19.89 -11.49
N THR A 387 -18.70 -18.57 -11.48
CA THR A 387 -18.12 -17.79 -12.59
C THR A 387 -16.66 -17.43 -12.32
N GLU A 388 -15.96 -16.91 -13.34
CA GLU A 388 -14.60 -16.38 -13.16
C GLU A 388 -14.52 -15.16 -12.22
N TYR A 389 -15.66 -14.51 -11.95
CA TYR A 389 -15.80 -13.36 -11.05
C TYR A 389 -16.14 -13.76 -9.61
N ASP A 390 -16.15 -15.06 -9.29
CA ASP A 390 -16.32 -15.54 -7.91
C ASP A 390 -15.05 -15.29 -7.09
N PHE A 391 -14.99 -14.11 -6.48
CA PHE A 391 -13.96 -13.72 -5.52
C PHE A 391 -14.46 -13.80 -4.07
N ARG A 392 -15.56 -14.52 -3.78
CA ARG A 392 -16.06 -14.65 -2.39
C ARG A 392 -15.07 -15.37 -1.48
N SER A 393 -14.17 -16.17 -2.06
CA SER A 393 -13.00 -16.75 -1.39
C SER A 393 -11.71 -16.23 -2.01
N ALA A 394 -10.66 -16.13 -1.20
CA ALA A 394 -9.36 -15.64 -1.64
C ALA A 394 -8.81 -16.46 -2.82
N ARG A 395 -8.48 -15.77 -3.91
CA ARG A 395 -7.87 -16.38 -5.10
C ARG A 395 -7.01 -15.36 -5.85
N PRO A 396 -6.01 -15.82 -6.65
CA PRO A 396 -5.26 -14.93 -7.52
C PRO A 396 -6.20 -14.19 -8.49
N ILE A 397 -5.89 -12.90 -8.73
CA ILE A 397 -6.56 -12.11 -9.78
C ILE A 397 -6.30 -12.74 -11.16
N GLY A 398 -5.08 -13.24 -11.39
CA GLY A 398 -4.66 -13.83 -12.66
C GLY A 398 -4.63 -12.80 -13.79
N ALA A 399 -4.57 -13.28 -15.04
CA ALA A 399 -4.49 -12.42 -16.22
C ALA A 399 -5.84 -11.76 -16.61
N GLY A 400 -6.92 -12.03 -15.88
CA GLY A 400 -8.23 -11.46 -16.13
C GLY A 400 -8.24 -9.94 -15.91
N ALA A 401 -8.95 -9.22 -16.77
CA ALA A 401 -9.21 -7.80 -16.61
C ALA A 401 -10.50 -7.60 -15.82
N LEU A 402 -10.40 -6.94 -14.68
CA LEU A 402 -11.55 -6.47 -13.93
C LEU A 402 -11.73 -4.98 -14.20
N ASP A 403 -12.93 -4.62 -14.61
CA ASP A 403 -13.52 -3.29 -14.48
C ASP A 403 -14.99 -3.52 -14.11
N THR A 404 -15.18 -4.07 -12.91
CA THR A 404 -16.41 -4.75 -12.53
C THR A 404 -17.00 -4.17 -11.26
N ALA A 405 -18.27 -3.75 -11.33
CA ALA A 405 -19.05 -3.36 -10.17
C ALA A 405 -19.66 -4.59 -9.50
N PHE A 406 -19.39 -4.77 -8.21
CA PHE A 406 -19.95 -5.81 -7.38
C PHE A 406 -21.03 -5.26 -6.44
N THR A 407 -22.04 -6.08 -6.15
CA THR A 407 -23.20 -5.74 -5.30
C THR A 407 -23.68 -6.96 -4.51
N GLY A 408 -24.70 -6.78 -3.68
CA GLY A 408 -25.17 -7.81 -2.75
C GLY A 408 -24.12 -8.15 -1.70
N LEU A 409 -23.47 -7.11 -1.16
CA LEU A 409 -22.34 -7.21 -0.25
C LEU A 409 -22.71 -7.96 1.04
N GLU A 410 -21.88 -8.92 1.41
CA GLU A 410 -21.93 -9.61 2.70
C GLU A 410 -21.28 -8.74 3.77
N ARG A 411 -22.05 -8.45 4.82
CA ARG A 411 -21.65 -7.56 5.90
C ARG A 411 -21.49 -8.34 7.19
N ASP A 412 -20.50 -7.97 7.98
CA ASP A 412 -20.28 -8.48 9.32
C ASP A 412 -21.26 -7.88 10.34
N ALA A 413 -21.08 -8.22 11.62
CA ALA A 413 -21.92 -7.74 12.72
C ALA A 413 -21.85 -6.22 12.94
N ASP A 414 -20.75 -5.57 12.53
CA ASP A 414 -20.57 -4.12 12.57
C ASP A 414 -21.13 -3.43 11.32
N GLY A 415 -21.78 -4.21 10.44
CA GLY A 415 -22.36 -3.73 9.20
C GLY A 415 -21.32 -3.40 8.14
N ARG A 416 -20.09 -3.89 8.24
CA ARG A 416 -19.01 -3.64 7.27
C ARG A 416 -18.89 -4.81 6.29
N ALA A 417 -18.72 -4.51 5.01
CA ALA A 417 -18.24 -5.50 4.04
C ALA A 417 -16.73 -5.28 3.83
N VAL A 418 -15.93 -6.34 3.71
CA VAL A 418 -14.46 -6.21 3.63
C VAL A 418 -13.94 -6.80 2.33
N VAL A 419 -13.46 -5.94 1.43
CA VAL A 419 -12.66 -6.36 0.28
C VAL A 419 -11.22 -6.50 0.72
N ARG A 420 -10.57 -7.57 0.31
CA ARG A 420 -9.23 -7.94 0.79
C ARG A 420 -8.30 -8.15 -0.38
N LEU A 421 -7.16 -7.47 -0.35
CA LEU A 421 -6.04 -7.71 -1.25
C LEU A 421 -4.88 -8.23 -0.42
N ALA A 422 -4.42 -9.44 -0.72
CA ALA A 422 -3.33 -10.07 0.00
C ALA A 422 -2.16 -10.38 -0.93
N HIS A 423 -0.94 -10.23 -0.40
CA HIS A 423 0.26 -10.72 -1.04
C HIS A 423 0.23 -12.26 -1.09
N PRO A 424 0.70 -12.91 -2.16
CA PRO A 424 0.71 -14.38 -2.26
C PRO A 424 1.51 -15.09 -1.16
N SER A 425 2.42 -14.41 -0.46
CA SER A 425 3.10 -14.99 0.71
C SER A 425 2.21 -15.10 1.95
N GLY A 426 1.06 -14.42 1.99
CA GLY A 426 0.13 -14.44 3.12
C GLY A 426 0.55 -13.58 4.32
N HIS A 427 1.74 -12.98 4.30
CA HIS A 427 2.27 -12.16 5.40
C HIS A 427 1.89 -10.67 5.31
N ARG A 428 1.51 -10.20 4.12
CA ARG A 428 1.11 -8.81 3.86
C ARG A 428 -0.24 -8.78 3.20
N GLY A 429 -1.05 -7.80 3.56
CA GLY A 429 -2.32 -7.53 2.91
C GLY A 429 -2.94 -6.24 3.42
N THR A 430 -4.02 -5.87 2.75
CA THR A 430 -4.82 -4.69 3.05
C THR A 430 -6.28 -5.07 2.99
N ASP A 431 -7.00 -4.77 4.06
CA ASP A 431 -8.46 -4.88 4.13
C ASP A 431 -9.07 -3.50 3.85
N LEU A 432 -9.83 -3.37 2.77
CA LEU A 432 -10.70 -2.22 2.53
C LEU A 432 -12.10 -2.54 3.07
N TRP A 433 -12.47 -1.89 4.17
CA TRP A 433 -13.80 -2.04 4.74
C TRP A 433 -14.76 -0.98 4.19
N LEU A 434 -15.98 -1.42 3.87
CA LEU A 434 -17.07 -0.68 3.28
C LEU A 434 -18.16 -0.50 4.35
N GLY A 435 -18.27 0.70 4.92
CA GLY A 435 -19.18 1.02 6.03
C GLY A 435 -20.48 1.70 5.57
N GLU A 436 -20.96 2.64 6.38
CA GLU A 436 -22.16 3.45 6.14
C GLU A 436 -22.16 4.06 4.72
N GLY A 437 -23.32 4.05 4.05
CA GLY A 437 -23.52 4.67 2.74
C GLY A 437 -22.92 3.91 1.56
N THR A 438 -22.09 2.88 1.79
CA THR A 438 -21.56 2.02 0.72
C THR A 438 -22.62 1.00 0.31
N ARG A 439 -22.80 0.79 -1.00
CA ARG A 439 -23.75 -0.21 -1.53
C ARG A 439 -23.14 -1.07 -2.63
N TYR A 440 -22.15 -0.52 -3.34
CA TYR A 440 -21.45 -1.13 -4.45
C TYR A 440 -19.94 -1.00 -4.22
N VAL A 441 -19.17 -1.91 -4.82
CA VAL A 441 -17.72 -1.77 -4.93
C VAL A 441 -17.28 -1.98 -6.38
N GLN A 442 -16.58 -1.01 -6.96
CA GLN A 442 -15.92 -1.19 -8.25
C GLN A 442 -14.56 -1.83 -7.99
N VAL A 443 -14.23 -2.89 -8.72
CA VAL A 443 -12.87 -3.44 -8.75
C VAL A 443 -12.31 -3.26 -10.15
N TYR A 444 -11.24 -2.48 -10.25
CA TYR A 444 -10.57 -2.18 -11.51
C TYR A 444 -9.07 -2.51 -11.45
N THR A 445 -8.61 -3.45 -12.27
CA THR A 445 -7.21 -3.91 -12.30
C THR A 445 -6.29 -3.05 -13.14
N GLY A 446 -6.74 -1.90 -13.64
CA GLY A 446 -5.86 -0.94 -14.32
C GLY A 446 -5.47 -1.32 -15.75
N ASP A 447 -6.17 -2.26 -16.40
CA ASP A 447 -5.78 -2.78 -17.73
C ASP A 447 -5.86 -1.72 -18.83
N THR A 448 -6.80 -0.79 -18.70
CA THR A 448 -7.08 0.27 -19.68
C THR A 448 -6.40 1.59 -19.37
N LEU A 449 -5.51 1.64 -18.37
CA LEU A 449 -4.79 2.86 -18.02
C LEU A 449 -4.02 3.42 -19.22
N ALA A 450 -4.08 4.74 -19.39
CA ALA A 450 -3.43 5.44 -20.50
C ALA A 450 -1.91 5.26 -20.48
N GLU A 451 -1.33 5.12 -19.29
CA GLU A 451 0.10 4.94 -19.05
C GLU A 451 0.44 3.44 -19.00
N PRO A 452 1.08 2.86 -20.05
CA PRO A 452 1.26 1.41 -20.12
C PRO A 452 2.10 0.84 -18.97
N GLY A 453 3.10 1.59 -18.50
CA GLY A 453 3.96 1.19 -17.38
C GLY A 453 3.26 1.15 -16.02
N ARG A 454 2.04 1.70 -15.92
CA ARG A 454 1.22 1.68 -14.70
C ARG A 454 0.12 0.63 -14.70
N ARG A 455 -0.17 0.04 -15.86
CA ARG A 455 -1.23 -0.98 -15.98
C ARG A 455 -0.94 -2.11 -14.99
N ARG A 456 -1.98 -2.51 -14.26
CA ARG A 456 -1.94 -3.67 -13.36
C ARG A 456 -0.91 -3.60 -12.23
N ARG A 457 -0.42 -2.41 -11.86
CA ARG A 457 0.46 -2.22 -10.68
C ARG A 457 -0.29 -2.14 -9.34
N GLY A 458 -1.56 -1.78 -9.40
CA GLY A 458 -2.47 -1.72 -8.26
C GLY A 458 -3.88 -2.02 -8.69
N VAL A 459 -4.75 -2.31 -7.72
CA VAL A 459 -6.17 -2.58 -7.94
C VAL A 459 -6.96 -1.43 -7.38
N ALA A 460 -7.70 -0.71 -8.22
CA ALA A 460 -8.70 0.23 -7.73
C ALA A 460 -9.84 -0.54 -7.07
N VAL A 461 -10.12 -0.20 -5.81
CA VAL A 461 -11.25 -0.75 -5.05
C VAL A 461 -12.09 0.42 -4.58
N GLU A 462 -13.15 0.71 -5.31
CA GLU A 462 -13.90 1.95 -5.14
C GLU A 462 -15.14 1.70 -4.29
N ALA A 463 -15.17 2.23 -3.08
CA ALA A 463 -16.39 2.28 -2.28
C ALA A 463 -17.39 3.23 -2.95
N MET A 464 -18.60 2.76 -3.29
CA MET A 464 -19.60 3.56 -3.99
C MET A 464 -20.98 3.48 -3.34
N SER A 465 -21.70 4.61 -3.31
CA SER A 465 -23.09 4.66 -2.86
C SER A 465 -24.08 4.21 -3.93
N CYS A 466 -23.75 4.35 -5.20
CA CYS A 466 -24.62 3.99 -6.32
C CYS A 466 -23.79 3.41 -7.46
N PRO A 467 -24.41 2.63 -8.38
CA PRO A 467 -23.70 2.11 -9.53
C PRO A 467 -23.51 3.20 -10.59
N ALA A 468 -22.79 2.85 -11.65
CA ALA A 468 -22.80 3.63 -12.88
C ALA A 468 -24.23 3.84 -13.39
N ASP A 469 -24.45 4.98 -14.03
CA ASP A 469 -25.70 5.42 -14.64
C ASP A 469 -26.90 5.60 -13.69
N ALA A 470 -26.64 5.69 -12.38
CA ALA A 470 -27.67 5.92 -11.36
C ALA A 470 -28.52 7.18 -11.62
N PHE A 471 -27.95 8.22 -12.22
CA PHE A 471 -28.67 9.46 -12.56
C PHE A 471 -29.75 9.25 -13.62
N ARG A 472 -29.54 8.32 -14.55
CA ARG A 472 -30.52 7.97 -15.60
C ARG A 472 -31.50 6.91 -15.15
N THR A 473 -30.99 5.89 -14.45
CA THR A 473 -31.77 4.71 -14.07
C THR A 473 -32.53 4.89 -12.77
N GLY A 474 -32.10 5.82 -11.91
CA GLY A 474 -32.56 5.96 -10.53
C GLY A 474 -32.03 4.86 -9.59
N SER A 475 -31.29 3.87 -10.10
CA SER A 475 -30.81 2.73 -9.32
C SER A 475 -29.80 3.18 -8.26
N GLY A 476 -30.12 2.94 -6.99
CA GLY A 476 -29.26 3.32 -5.87
C GLY A 476 -28.98 4.82 -5.76
N LEU A 477 -29.68 5.69 -6.52
CA LEU A 477 -29.47 7.13 -6.49
C LEU A 477 -29.99 7.71 -5.17
N THR A 478 -29.17 8.52 -4.49
CA THR A 478 -29.63 9.28 -3.33
C THR A 478 -30.25 10.59 -3.80
N VAL A 479 -31.37 11.01 -3.22
CA VAL A 479 -31.92 12.36 -3.44
C VAL A 479 -31.85 13.13 -2.13
N LEU A 480 -31.11 14.23 -2.12
CA LEU A 480 -30.94 15.10 -0.97
C LEU A 480 -32.01 16.19 -1.00
N GLU A 481 -32.91 16.18 -0.02
CA GLU A 481 -33.80 17.31 0.26
C GLU A 481 -32.99 18.55 0.70
N PRO A 482 -33.51 19.78 0.55
CA PRO A 482 -32.86 20.97 1.08
C PRO A 482 -32.49 20.83 2.56
N GLY A 483 -31.22 21.06 2.90
CA GLY A 483 -30.66 20.89 4.24
C GLY A 483 -30.33 19.44 4.64
N ALA A 484 -30.72 18.44 3.84
CA ALA A 484 -30.39 17.05 4.11
C ALA A 484 -28.92 16.74 3.79
N GLY A 485 -28.34 15.81 4.54
CA GLY A 485 -26.98 15.34 4.35
C GLY A 485 -26.88 13.86 4.01
N HIS A 486 -25.70 13.46 3.55
CA HIS A 486 -25.31 12.07 3.30
C HIS A 486 -23.89 11.83 3.82
N ALA A 487 -23.63 10.61 4.28
CA ALA A 487 -22.31 10.14 4.71
C ALA A 487 -21.95 8.83 3.98
N LEU A 488 -20.72 8.78 3.46
CA LEU A 488 -20.08 7.56 2.96
C LEU A 488 -18.87 7.28 3.84
N ARG A 489 -18.82 6.10 4.46
CA ARG A 489 -17.71 5.67 5.32
C ARG A 489 -17.03 4.43 4.76
N TRP A 490 -15.71 4.48 4.65
CA TRP A 490 -14.87 3.37 4.25
C TRP A 490 -13.48 3.54 4.88
N GLY A 491 -12.62 2.54 4.80
CA GLY A 491 -11.25 2.68 5.28
C GLY A 491 -10.35 1.51 4.93
N LEU A 492 -9.08 1.62 5.35
CA LEU A 492 -8.01 0.69 5.04
C LEU A 492 -7.32 0.22 6.32
N ARG A 493 -7.35 -1.09 6.53
CA ARG A 493 -6.63 -1.76 7.61
C ARG A 493 -5.43 -2.54 7.05
N PRO A 494 -4.19 -2.18 7.40
CA PRO A 494 -3.02 -3.00 7.10
C PRO A 494 -3.07 -4.32 7.86
N TRP A 495 -2.50 -5.38 7.30
CA TRP A 495 -2.26 -6.62 8.05
C TRP A 495 -1.00 -6.52 8.88
N GLY A 496 -1.03 -7.05 10.10
CA GLY A 496 0.18 -7.24 10.90
C GLY A 496 0.73 -6.00 11.60
N THR A 497 -0.08 -4.95 11.80
CA THR A 497 0.25 -3.87 12.76
C THR A 497 0.30 -4.48 14.16
N SER A 498 1.50 -4.90 14.55
CA SER A 498 1.77 -5.42 15.89
C SER A 498 1.97 -4.22 16.80
N GLY A 499 1.02 -3.97 17.69
CA GLY A 499 1.25 -3.16 18.89
C GLY A 499 2.16 -3.85 19.88
#